data_AF-A0A6G1RYX4-F1
#
_entry.id   AF-A0A6G1RYX4-F1
#
_cell.length_a   1.000
_cell.length_b   1.000
_cell.length_c   1.000
_cell.angle_alpha   90.00
_cell.angle_beta   90.00
_cell.angle_gamma   90.00
#
_symmetry.space_group_name_H-M   'P 1'
#
loop_
_entity.id
_entity.type
_entity.pdbx_description
1 polymer ?
#
loop_
_entity_poly.entity_id
_entity_poly.type
_entity_poly.pdbx_seq_one_letter_code
_entity_poly.pdbx_strand_id
1 'polypeptide(L)'
;LCTFFGFSMTVFGLCPLFIASAMAVERTLAIRAPHWYASHMKTRVTKTVLLGIWLAVFIFALLPIAGLGQYTIQWPGTWCFMSTGNSHLTGNRVFASTFAILGLLSLVVTVACNLATIEALVSR
;
A
#
# COMPACT_ATOMS: atom_id res chain seq x y z
N LEU A 1 -14.94 12.25 -14.19
CA LEU A 1 -14.46 10.94 -14.68
C LEU A 1 -12.96 10.74 -14.41
N CYS A 2 -12.10 11.68 -14.77
CA CYS A 2 -10.65 11.60 -14.53
C CYS A 2 -10.27 11.36 -13.05
N THR A 3 -10.95 12.05 -12.13
CA THR A 3 -10.80 11.87 -10.67
C THR A 3 -11.15 10.46 -10.21
N PHE A 4 -12.24 9.88 -10.71
CA PHE A 4 -12.64 8.50 -10.42
C PHE A 4 -11.61 7.49 -10.93
N PHE A 5 -11.10 7.70 -12.16
CA PHE A 5 -10.08 6.83 -12.73
C PHE A 5 -8.77 6.89 -11.93
N GLY A 6 -8.26 8.09 -11.63
CA GLY A 6 -7.07 8.27 -10.81
C GLY A 6 -7.24 7.73 -9.38
N PHE A 7 -8.41 7.92 -8.79
CA PHE A 7 -8.80 7.33 -7.51
C PHE A 7 -8.71 5.80 -7.56
N SER A 8 -9.36 5.17 -8.54
CA SER A 8 -9.34 3.71 -8.68
C SER A 8 -7.93 3.17 -8.88
N MET A 9 -7.10 3.80 -9.72
CA MET A 9 -5.72 3.37 -9.94
C MET A 9 -4.89 3.47 -8.66
N THR A 10 -5.10 4.51 -7.86
CA THR A 10 -4.37 4.69 -6.59
C THR A 10 -4.78 3.62 -5.57
N VAL A 11 -6.08 3.35 -5.44
CA VAL A 11 -6.60 2.33 -4.51
C VAL A 11 -6.15 0.93 -4.94
N PHE A 12 -6.36 0.55 -6.20
CA PHE A 12 -5.95 -0.76 -6.71
C PHE A 12 -4.43 -0.91 -6.86
N GLY A 13 -3.66 0.19 -6.85
CA GLY A 13 -2.21 0.13 -6.78
C GLY A 13 -1.70 -0.17 -5.37
N LEU A 14 -2.17 0.59 -4.37
CA LEU A 14 -1.68 0.49 -2.98
C LEU A 14 -2.31 -0.66 -2.18
N CYS A 15 -3.61 -0.93 -2.35
CA CYS A 15 -4.28 -1.99 -1.58
C CYS A 15 -3.59 -3.36 -1.76
N PRO A 16 -3.33 -3.85 -2.98
CA PRO A 16 -2.66 -5.15 -3.17
C PRO A 16 -1.23 -5.16 -2.61
N LEU A 17 -0.50 -4.05 -2.72
CA LEU A 17 0.85 -3.92 -2.16
C LEU A 17 0.84 -4.07 -0.64
N PHE A 18 -0.06 -3.36 0.05
CA PHE A 18 -0.19 -3.50 1.50
C PHE A 18 -0.68 -4.89 1.91
N ILE A 19 -1.65 -5.47 1.19
CA ILE A 19 -2.12 -6.83 1.45
C ILE A 19 -0.99 -7.85 1.27
N ALA A 20 -0.18 -7.72 0.22
CA ALA A 20 0.97 -8.58 -0.02
C ALA A 20 2.01 -8.46 1.11
N SER A 21 2.30 -7.24 1.55
CA SER A 21 3.21 -7.00 2.67
C SER A 21 2.69 -7.60 3.99
N ALA A 22 1.39 -7.46 4.27
CA ALA A 22 0.76 -8.03 5.45
C ALA A 22 0.79 -9.56 5.42
N MET A 23 0.57 -10.17 4.25
CA MET A 23 0.71 -11.61 4.06
C MET A 23 2.15 -12.09 4.27
N ALA A 24 3.15 -11.33 3.79
CA ALA A 24 4.56 -11.67 4.00
C ALA A 24 4.93 -11.61 5.50
N VAL A 25 4.46 -10.59 6.22
CA VAL A 25 4.63 -10.46 7.68
C VAL A 25 3.96 -11.62 8.42
N GLU A 26 2.72 -11.95 8.06
CA GLU A 26 1.97 -13.08 8.65
C GLU A 26 2.76 -14.39 8.53
N ARG A 27 3.24 -14.70 7.32
CA ARG A 27 4.05 -15.91 7.05
C ARG A 27 5.35 -15.93 7.86
N THR A 28 6.05 -14.80 7.91
CA THR A 28 7.30 -14.69 8.68
C THR A 28 7.05 -14.94 10.16
N LEU A 29 5.96 -14.41 10.70
CA LEU A 29 5.60 -14.55 12.11
C LEU A 29 5.18 -15.99 12.46
N ALA A 30 4.44 -16.65 11.57
CA ALA A 30 4.07 -18.05 11.73
C ALA A 30 5.30 -18.97 11.81
N ILE A 31 6.36 -18.67 11.05
CA ILE A 31 7.58 -19.49 11.01
C ILE A 31 8.53 -19.15 12.16
N ARG A 32 8.77 -17.87 12.43
CA ARG A 32 9.74 -17.41 13.44
C ARG A 32 9.21 -17.48 14.87
N ALA A 33 7.89 -17.33 15.07
CA ALA A 33 7.27 -17.27 16.40
C ALA A 33 5.93 -18.04 16.46
N PRO A 34 5.95 -19.38 16.27
CA PRO A 34 4.74 -20.18 16.14
C PRO A 34 3.84 -20.15 17.38
N HIS A 35 4.41 -20.06 18.59
CA HIS A 35 3.62 -20.03 19.83
C HIS A 35 2.86 -18.71 20.01
N TRP A 36 3.49 -17.59 19.65
CA TRP A 36 2.81 -16.29 19.64
C TRP A 36 1.74 -16.24 18.56
N TYR A 37 2.05 -16.74 17.36
CA TYR A 37 1.11 -16.81 16.25
C TYR A 37 -0.15 -17.62 16.62
N ALA A 38 0.00 -18.81 17.21
CA ALA A 38 -1.15 -19.64 17.59
C ALA A 38 -2.04 -19.00 18.67
N SER A 39 -1.46 -18.22 19.59
CA SER A 39 -2.22 -17.59 20.68
C SER A 39 -2.90 -16.28 20.28
N HIS A 40 -2.26 -15.46 19.44
CA HIS A 40 -2.73 -14.12 19.09
C HIS A 40 -3.40 -14.03 17.71
N MET A 41 -3.01 -14.88 16.76
CA MET A 41 -3.55 -14.82 15.41
C MET A 41 -4.95 -15.45 15.36
N LYS A 42 -5.98 -14.61 15.20
CA LYS A 42 -7.37 -15.02 15.02
C LYS A 42 -7.88 -14.47 13.70
N THR A 43 -8.83 -15.16 13.06
CA THR A 43 -9.47 -14.70 11.81
C THR A 43 -10.06 -13.29 11.93
N ARG A 44 -10.49 -12.88 13.13
CA ARG A 44 -10.95 -11.51 13.40
C ARG A 44 -9.84 -10.49 13.19
N VAL A 45 -8.61 -10.77 13.64
CA VAL A 45 -7.45 -9.87 13.48
C VAL A 45 -7.13 -9.69 12.00
N THR A 46 -7.05 -10.77 11.23
CA THR A 46 -6.81 -10.69 9.78
C THR A 46 -7.89 -9.87 9.07
N LYS A 47 -9.17 -10.07 9.40
CA LYS A 47 -10.27 -9.26 8.86
C LYS A 47 -10.15 -7.78 9.23
N THR A 48 -9.82 -7.47 10.48
CA THR A 48 -9.60 -6.09 10.93
C THR A 48 -8.43 -5.43 10.21
N VAL A 49 -7.32 -6.16 10.00
CA VAL A 49 -6.16 -5.66 9.24
C VAL A 49 -6.54 -5.38 7.79
N LEU A 50 -7.24 -6.31 7.12
CA LEU A 50 -7.68 -6.11 5.74
C LEU A 50 -8.62 -4.91 5.58
N LEU A 51 -9.59 -4.75 6.50
CA LEU A 51 -10.48 -3.59 6.52
C LEU A 51 -9.70 -2.31 6.80
N GLY A 52 -8.75 -2.34 7.73
CA GLY A 52 -7.88 -1.20 8.05
C GLY A 52 -7.05 -0.75 6.84
N ILE A 53 -6.45 -1.69 6.11
CA ILE A 53 -5.72 -1.41 4.86
C ILE A 53 -6.64 -0.76 3.84
N TRP A 54 -7.82 -1.35 3.60
CA TRP A 54 -8.80 -0.81 2.65
C TRP A 54 -9.20 0.62 3.01
N LEU A 55 -9.57 0.86 4.27
CA LEU A 55 -9.98 2.18 4.75
C LEU A 55 -8.84 3.19 4.67
N ALA A 56 -7.63 2.82 5.08
CA ALA A 56 -6.47 3.71 5.05
C ALA A 56 -6.12 4.12 3.61
N VAL A 57 -6.09 3.17 2.68
CA VAL A 57 -5.83 3.46 1.26
C VAL A 57 -6.97 4.27 0.64
N PHE A 58 -8.22 3.99 1.01
CA PHE A 58 -9.37 4.76 0.53
C PHE A 58 -9.31 6.22 1.00
N ILE A 59 -9.03 6.44 2.29
CA ILE A 59 -8.82 7.78 2.86
C ILE A 59 -7.66 8.49 2.16
N PHE A 60 -6.54 7.80 1.94
CA PHE A 60 -5.40 8.34 1.21
C PHE A 60 -5.78 8.75 -0.23
N ALA A 61 -6.50 7.90 -0.96
CA ALA A 61 -6.92 8.19 -2.32
C ALA A 61 -7.96 9.32 -2.43
N LEU A 62 -8.68 9.63 -1.35
CA LEU A 62 -9.60 10.77 -1.25
C LEU A 62 -8.90 12.12 -1.00
N LEU A 63 -7.65 12.15 -0.52
CA LEU A 63 -6.92 13.41 -0.26
C LEU A 63 -6.92 14.39 -1.45
N PRO A 64 -6.66 13.95 -2.70
CA PRO A 64 -6.73 14.82 -3.87
C PRO A 64 -8.13 15.39 -4.14
N ILE A 65 -9.19 14.70 -3.70
CA ILE A 65 -10.57 15.19 -3.80
C ILE A 65 -10.85 16.25 -2.73
N ALA A 66 -10.23 16.11 -1.54
CA ALA A 66 -10.30 17.08 -0.45
C ALA A 66 -9.40 18.32 -0.67
N GLY A 67 -8.64 18.40 -1.77
CA GLY A 67 -7.82 19.55 -2.13
C GLY A 67 -6.31 19.39 -1.89
N LEU A 68 -5.85 18.24 -1.39
CA LEU A 68 -4.44 17.91 -1.20
C LEU A 68 -3.92 17.05 -2.36
N GLY A 69 -3.79 17.65 -3.54
CA GLY A 69 -3.37 16.96 -4.75
C GLY A 69 -4.34 17.16 -5.92
N GLN A 70 -3.94 16.76 -7.14
CA GLN A 70 -4.82 16.74 -8.30
C GLN A 70 -4.54 15.52 -9.18
N TYR A 71 -5.62 14.89 -9.67
CA TYR A 71 -5.55 13.89 -10.74
C TYR A 71 -5.64 14.58 -12.09
N THR A 72 -4.60 14.43 -12.91
CA THR A 72 -4.52 15.03 -14.25
C THR A 72 -4.45 13.95 -15.31
N ILE A 73 -4.96 14.27 -16.49
CA ILE A 73 -4.80 13.44 -17.68
C ILE A 73 -3.30 13.37 -17.99
N GLN A 74 -2.79 12.14 -18.16
CA GLN A 74 -1.40 11.90 -18.54
C GLN A 74 -1.33 11.62 -20.05
N TRP A 75 -0.19 11.96 -20.67
CA TRP A 75 0.03 11.69 -22.10
C TRP A 75 -0.02 10.17 -22.36
N PRO A 76 -0.67 9.68 -23.44
CA PRO A 76 -1.23 10.38 -24.61
C PRO A 76 -2.69 10.86 -24.46
N GLY A 77 -3.24 10.93 -23.25
CA GLY A 77 -4.61 11.42 -23.01
C GLY A 77 -5.62 10.34 -22.63
N THR A 78 -5.18 9.08 -22.53
CA THR A 78 -6.05 7.91 -22.35
C THR A 78 -6.26 7.52 -20.89
N TRP A 79 -5.46 8.08 -19.97
CA TRP A 79 -5.44 7.68 -18.57
C TRP A 79 -5.21 8.89 -17.66
N CYS A 80 -5.70 8.77 -16.43
CA CYS A 80 -5.60 9.81 -15.41
C CYS A 80 -4.81 9.30 -14.23
N PHE A 81 -3.82 10.08 -13.82
CA PHE A 81 -3.00 9.77 -12.66
C PHE A 81 -2.64 11.03 -11.90
N MET A 82 -2.02 10.86 -10.73
CA MET A 82 -1.60 12.00 -9.91
C MET A 82 -0.65 12.91 -10.70
N SER A 83 -0.85 14.23 -10.60
CA SER A 83 -0.04 15.18 -11.33
C SER A 83 1.36 15.30 -10.73
N THR A 84 2.39 14.93 -11.49
CA THR A 84 3.80 15.12 -11.09
C THR A 84 4.45 16.33 -11.78
N GLY A 85 3.90 16.77 -12.93
CA GLY A 85 4.54 17.75 -13.81
C GLY A 85 4.32 19.22 -13.47
N ASN A 86 3.17 19.62 -12.92
CA ASN A 86 2.91 21.03 -12.59
C ASN A 86 3.23 21.33 -11.12
N SER A 87 4.49 21.73 -10.91
CA SER A 87 5.14 22.11 -9.66
C SER A 87 4.55 23.28 -8.88
N HIS A 88 3.44 23.88 -9.31
CA HIS A 88 2.88 25.08 -8.67
C HIS A 88 2.12 24.80 -7.37
N LEU A 89 1.75 23.55 -7.09
CA LEU A 89 1.09 23.14 -5.84
C LEU A 89 1.97 22.16 -5.05
N THR A 90 2.50 22.61 -3.91
CA THR A 90 3.24 21.78 -2.94
C THR A 90 2.47 20.50 -2.58
N GLY A 91 1.13 20.56 -2.53
CA GLY A 91 0.27 19.41 -2.25
C GLY A 91 0.44 18.24 -3.25
N ASN A 92 0.62 18.52 -4.55
CA ASN A 92 0.81 17.47 -5.55
C ASN A 92 2.11 16.69 -5.33
N ARG A 93 3.20 17.40 -5.01
CA ARG A 93 4.51 16.80 -4.72
C ARG A 93 4.46 15.96 -3.46
N VAL A 94 3.83 16.46 -2.40
CA VAL A 94 3.69 15.72 -1.13
C VAL A 94 2.86 14.45 -1.35
N PHE A 95 1.75 14.53 -2.09
CA PHE A 95 0.91 13.37 -2.40
C PHE A 95 1.68 12.32 -3.21
N ALA A 96 2.34 12.73 -4.30
CA ALA A 96 3.12 11.82 -5.14
C ALA A 96 4.30 11.19 -4.39
N SER A 97 5.00 11.98 -3.57
CA SER A 97 6.10 11.47 -2.74
C SER A 97 5.59 10.48 -1.69
N THR A 98 4.45 10.77 -1.05
CA THR A 98 3.85 9.86 -0.07
C THR A 98 3.43 8.55 -0.73
N PHE A 99 2.80 8.59 -1.91
CA PHE A 99 2.46 7.39 -2.67
C PHE A 99 3.70 6.55 -2.97
N ALA A 100 4.77 7.19 -3.46
CA ALA A 100 6.02 6.50 -3.78
C ALA A 100 6.67 5.88 -2.53
N ILE A 101 6.73 6.62 -1.42
CA ILE A 101 7.30 6.15 -0.15
C ILE A 101 6.49 4.96 0.38
N LEU A 102 5.15 5.06 0.41
CA LEU A 102 4.29 3.97 0.86
C LEU A 102 4.47 2.71 0.00
N GLY A 103 4.54 2.87 -1.32
CA GLY A 103 4.82 1.78 -2.25
C GLY A 103 6.19 1.15 -1.99
N LEU A 104 7.25 1.94 -1.92
CA LEU A 104 8.61 1.46 -1.65
C LEU A 104 8.73 0.76 -0.29
N LEU A 105 8.14 1.33 0.76
CA LEU A 105 8.11 0.72 2.08
C LEU A 105 7.41 -0.65 2.05
N SER A 106 6.27 -0.76 1.36
CA SER A 106 5.57 -2.04 1.22
C SER A 106 6.42 -3.11 0.52
N LEU A 107 7.19 -2.71 -0.51
CA LEU A 107 8.11 -3.60 -1.21
C LEU A 107 9.27 -4.02 -0.32
N VAL A 108 9.89 -3.09 0.39
CA VAL A 108 11.00 -3.36 1.32
C VAL A 108 10.55 -4.33 2.41
N VAL A 109 9.39 -4.08 3.03
CA VAL A 109 8.82 -4.97 4.05
C VAL A 109 8.57 -6.37 3.47
N THR A 110 7.95 -6.45 2.29
CA THR A 110 7.68 -7.73 1.62
C THR A 110 8.97 -8.52 1.36
N VAL A 111 10.00 -7.87 0.81
CA VAL A 111 11.30 -8.50 0.54
C VAL A 111 11.98 -8.93 1.83
N ALA A 112 12.06 -8.07 2.85
CA ALA A 112 12.68 -8.39 4.12
C ALA A 112 12.00 -9.57 4.82
N CYS A 113 10.67 -9.61 4.84
CA CYS A 113 9.88 -10.71 5.39
C CYS A 113 10.10 -12.02 4.62
N ASN A 114 10.07 -11.98 3.29
CA ASN A 114 10.32 -13.16 2.47
C ASN A 114 11.75 -13.69 2.65
N LEU A 115 12.76 -12.81 2.72
CA LEU A 115 14.14 -13.21 3.01
C LEU A 115 14.26 -13.84 4.40
N ALA A 116 13.68 -13.21 5.43
CA ALA A 116 13.69 -13.75 6.79
C ALA A 116 13.00 -15.12 6.89
N THR A 117 11.97 -15.34 6.08
CA THR A 117 11.28 -16.62 5.93
C THR A 117 12.17 -17.67 5.27
N ILE A 118 12.83 -17.34 4.16
CA ILE A 118 13.76 -18.24 3.46
C ILE A 118 14.91 -18.62 4.40
N GLU A 119 15.55 -17.66 5.05
CA GLU A 119 16.62 -17.90 6.02
C GLU A 119 16.18 -18.85 7.13
N ALA A 120 14.97 -18.66 7.67
CA ALA A 120 14.43 -19.53 8.73
C ALA A 120 14.17 -20.96 8.26
N LEU A 121 13.83 -21.15 6.98
CA LEU A 121 13.57 -22.45 6.38
C LEU A 121 14.86 -23.17 5.98
N VAL A 122 15.87 -22.43 5.54
CA VAL A 122 17.18 -22.97 5.16
C VAL A 122 18.04 -23.30 6.38
N SER A 123 17.93 -22.53 7.46
CA SER A 123 18.68 -22.77 8.70
C SER A 123 18.15 -23.92 9.55
N ARG A 124 17.07 -24.59 9.13
CA ARG A 124 16.32 -25.58 9.90
C ARG A 124 16.42 -26.94 9.25
#